data_AF-A0A0V0RAW6-F1
#
_entry.id   AF-A0A0V0RAW6-F1
#
_cell.length_a   1.000
_cell.length_b   1.000
_cell.length_c   1.000
_cell.angle_alpha   90.00
_cell.angle_beta   90.00
_cell.angle_gamma   90.00
#
_symmetry.space_group_name_H-M   'P 1'
#
loop_
_entity.id
_entity.type
_entity.pdbx_description
1 polymer ?
#
loop_
_entity_poly.entity_id
_entity_poly.type
_entity_poly.pdbx_seq_one_letter_code
_entity_poly.pdbx_strand_id
1 'polypeptide(L)' 'MMRRVAYLGHIISEKGIATDPSKTSAVREWPTPTCVSELRQFLGLASYYRKFVNGFANVAAPLHRLLEKGAEWDWSKA' A
#
# COMPACT_ATOMS: atom_id res chain seq x y z
N MET A 1 -31.15 -1.51 11.32
CA MET A 1 -29.79 -1.58 11.91
C MET A 1 -28.77 -1.70 10.79
N MET A 2 -27.76 -0.83 10.75
CA MET A 2 -26.74 -0.86 9.69
C MET A 2 -25.77 -2.01 9.98
N ARG A 3 -25.75 -3.04 9.13
CA ARG A 3 -24.95 -4.27 9.33
C ARG A 3 -23.47 -4.11 8.97
N ARG A 4 -23.08 -2.96 8.40
CA ARG A 4 -21.70 -2.62 7.99
C ARG A 4 -21.49 -1.12 8.11
N VAL A 5 -20.36 -0.67 8.65
CA VAL A 5 -20.02 0.76 8.80
C VAL A 5 -18.68 1.04 8.15
N ALA A 6 -18.60 2.11 7.35
CA ALA A 6 -17.34 2.63 6.82
C ALA A 6 -16.69 3.55 7.85
N TYR A 7 -15.45 3.23 8.24
CA TYR A 7 -14.71 4.00 9.24
C TYR A 7 -13.21 3.96 8.92
N LEU A 8 -12.60 5.14 8.78
CA LEU A 8 -11.17 5.32 8.48
C LEU A 8 -10.65 4.46 7.30
N GLY A 9 -11.42 4.32 6.21
CA GLY A 9 -11.00 3.51 5.06
C GLY A 9 -11.10 1.99 5.28
N HIS A 10 -11.86 1.57 6.28
CA HIS A 10 -12.24 0.18 6.51
C HIS A 10 -13.74 0.00 6.57
N ILE A 11 -14.21 -1.19 6.21
CA ILE A 11 -15.59 -1.62 6.41
C ILE A 11 -15.62 -2.56 7.61
N ILE A 12 -16.29 -2.14 8.68
CA ILE A 12 -16.48 -2.91 9.91
C ILE A 12 -17.82 -3.63 9.84
N SER A 13 -17.83 -4.94 10.06
CA SER A 13 -19.02 -5.78 10.03
C SER A 13 -18.93 -6.92 11.05
N GLU A 14 -20.00 -7.69 11.23
CA GLU A 14 -20.00 -8.92 12.06
C GLU A 14 -18.96 -9.95 11.61
N LYS A 15 -18.54 -9.92 10.32
CA LYS A 15 -17.50 -10.79 9.77
C LYS A 15 -16.07 -10.29 10.03
N GLY A 16 -15.93 -9.15 10.71
CA GLY A 16 -14.66 -8.49 10.99
C GLY A 16 -14.42 -7.23 10.14
N ILE A 17 -13.15 -6.86 10.04
CA ILE A 17 -12.67 -5.65 9.37
C ILE A 17 -12.23 -5.99 7.95
N ALA A 18 -12.78 -5.31 6.96
CA ALA A 18 -12.35 -5.37 5.57
C ALA A 18 -11.79 -4.01 5.11
N THR A 19 -11.00 -4.00 4.04
CA THR A 19 -10.60 -2.76 3.37
C THR A 19 -11.78 -2.12 2.68
N ASP A 20 -11.87 -0.80 2.74
CA ASP A 20 -12.78 -0.04 1.88
C ASP A 20 -12.25 -0.09 0.43
N PRO A 21 -13.03 -0.64 -0.53
CA PRO A 21 -12.61 -0.74 -1.93
C PRO A 21 -12.18 0.61 -2.52
N SER A 22 -12.85 1.71 -2.12
CA SER A 22 -12.57 3.05 -2.62
C SER A 22 -11.15 3.52 -2.30
N LYS A 23 -10.58 3.04 -1.19
CA LYS A 23 -9.22 3.38 -0.79
C LYS A 23 -8.17 2.44 -1.37
N THR A 24 -8.54 1.19 -1.64
CA THR A 24 -7.65 0.27 -2.36
C THR A 24 -7.52 0.60 -3.85
N SER A 25 -8.52 1.25 -4.45
CA SER A 25 -8.44 1.74 -5.83
C SER A 25 -7.28 2.72 -6.02
N ALA A 26 -7.04 3.61 -5.06
CA ALA A 26 -5.92 4.56 -5.13
C ALA A 26 -4.55 3.87 -5.15
N VAL A 27 -4.40 2.72 -4.48
CA VAL A 27 -3.17 1.90 -4.55
C VAL A 27 -3.05 1.21 -5.90
N ARG A 28 -4.18 0.70 -6.43
CA ARG A 28 -4.24 0.00 -7.72
C ARG A 28 -3.97 0.92 -8.91
N GLU A 29 -4.48 2.14 -8.84
CA GLU A 29 -4.40 3.15 -9.91
C GLU A 29 -3.17 4.05 -9.76
N TRP A 30 -2.34 3.82 -8.72
CA TRP A 30 -1.14 4.61 -8.50
C TRP A 30 -0.20 4.47 -9.70
N PRO A 31 0.27 5.59 -10.29
CA PRO A 31 1.20 5.54 -11.42
C PRO A 31 2.54 4.94 -10.99
N THR A 32 3.24 4.28 -11.91
CA THR A 32 4.59 3.79 -11.65
C THR A 32 5.47 4.95 -11.15
N PRO A 33 6.04 4.86 -9.93
CA PRO A 33 6.91 5.90 -9.41
C PRO A 33 8.08 6.16 -10.35
N THR A 34 8.40 7.43 -10.55
CA THR A 34 9.50 7.90 -11.40
C THR A 34 10.68 8.41 -10.58
N CYS A 35 10.51 8.54 -9.25
CA CYS A 35 11.57 8.95 -8.34
C CYS A 35 11.38 8.37 -6.91
N VAL A 36 12.45 8.48 -6.11
CA VAL A 36 12.50 8.06 -4.70
C VAL A 36 11.38 8.67 -3.85
N SER A 37 11.03 9.94 -4.10
CA SER A 37 9.99 10.64 -3.34
C SER A 37 8.61 10.02 -3.57
N GLU A 38 8.27 9.76 -4.83
CA GLU A 38 7.00 9.11 -5.21
C GLU A 38 6.92 7.68 -4.68
N LEU A 39 8.04 6.93 -4.72
CA LEU A 39 8.09 5.59 -4.17
C LEU A 39 7.85 5.59 -2.65
N ARG A 40 8.40 6.57 -1.91
CA ARG A 40 8.13 6.71 -0.47
C ARG A 40 6.66 7.02 -0.21
N GLN A 41 6.03 7.87 -1.01
CA GLN A 41 4.61 8.17 -0.89
C GLN A 41 3.74 6.92 -1.13
N PHE A 42 4.05 6.17 -2.19
CA PHE A 42 3.38 4.92 -2.50
C PHE A 42 3.52 3.90 -1.36
N LEU A 43 4.74 3.64 -0.88
CA LEU A 43 4.97 2.68 0.22
C LEU A 43 4.30 3.14 1.51
N GLY A 44 4.26 4.45 1.78
CA GLY A 44 3.51 5.01 2.90
C GLY A 44 2.03 4.64 2.83
N LEU A 45 1.38 4.86 1.68
CA LEU A 45 -0.02 4.50 1.47
C LEU A 45 -0.23 2.98 1.52
N ALA A 46 0.59 2.19 0.81
CA ALA A 46 0.48 0.74 0.76
C ALA A 46 0.66 0.09 2.14
N SER A 47 1.56 0.65 2.97
CA SER A 47 1.80 0.15 4.32
C SER A 47 0.59 0.25 5.24
N TYR A 48 -0.33 1.19 5.00
CA TYR A 48 -1.58 1.33 5.74
C TYR A 48 -2.46 0.07 5.60
N TYR A 49 -2.41 -0.58 4.42
CA TYR A 49 -3.18 -1.78 4.10
C TYR A 49 -2.39 -3.09 4.30
N ARG A 50 -1.15 -3.04 4.83
CA ARG A 50 -0.27 -4.22 4.95
C ARG A 50 -0.89 -5.42 5.66
N LYS A 51 -1.81 -5.20 6.61
CA LYS A 51 -2.49 -6.27 7.36
C LYS A 51 -3.38 -7.17 6.50
N PHE A 52 -3.71 -6.72 5.29
CA PHE A 52 -4.54 -7.44 4.32
C PHE A 52 -3.73 -8.07 3.18
N VAL A 53 -2.41 -7.86 3.16
CA VAL A 53 -1.52 -8.39 2.13
C VAL A 53 -0.61 -9.43 2.78
N ASN A 54 -0.88 -10.70 2.49
CA ASN A 54 -0.05 -11.78 3.01
C ASN A 54 1.39 -11.63 2.51
N GLY A 55 2.36 -11.64 3.42
CA GLY A 55 3.77 -11.46 3.07
C GLY A 55 4.12 -10.06 2.54
N PHE A 56 3.39 -9.00 2.91
CA PHE A 56 3.64 -7.63 2.45
C PHE A 56 5.12 -7.22 2.48
N ALA A 57 5.84 -7.57 3.55
CA ALA A 57 7.26 -7.24 3.68
C ALA A 57 8.13 -7.85 2.56
N ASN A 58 7.84 -9.09 2.14
CA ASN A 58 8.56 -9.75 1.06
C ASN A 58 8.25 -9.12 -0.30
N VAL A 59 6.98 -8.74 -0.51
CA VAL A 59 6.52 -8.06 -1.73
C VAL A 59 7.12 -6.65 -1.84
N ALA A 60 7.21 -5.92 -0.72
CA ALA A 60 7.75 -4.56 -0.68
C ALA A 60 9.29 -4.51 -0.57
N ALA A 61 9.95 -5.64 -0.30
CA ALA A 61 11.40 -5.70 -0.10
C ALA A 61 12.22 -5.09 -1.26
N PRO A 62 12.00 -5.42 -2.54
CA PRO A 62 12.82 -4.84 -3.61
C PRO A 62 12.54 -3.34 -3.79
N LEU A 63 11.31 -2.87 -3.52
CA LEU A 63 10.99 -1.44 -3.47
C LEU A 63 11.75 -0.71 -2.36
N HIS A 64 11.91 -1.33 -1.18
CA HIS A 64 12.69 -0.75 -0.10
C HIS A 64 14.18 -0.63 -0.43
N ARG A 65 14.75 -1.55 -1.25
CA ARG A 65 16.15 -1.46 -1.71
C ARG A 65 16.41 -0.20 -2.53
N LEU A 66 15.43 0.22 -3.35
CA LEU A 66 15.50 1.47 -4.11
C LEU A 66 15.50 2.74 -3.22
N LEU A 67 15.18 2.60 -1.93
CA LEU A 67 15.18 3.70 -0.97
C LEU A 67 16.44 3.74 -0.09
N GLU A 68 17.33 2.76 -0.23
CA GLU A 68 18.56 2.67 0.56
C GLU A 68 19.52 3.82 0.24
N LYS A 69 20.31 4.23 1.24
CA LYS A 69 21.25 5.33 1.07
C LYS A 69 22.34 4.92 0.07
N GLY A 70 22.48 5.71 -0.99
CA GLY A 70 23.45 5.46 -2.06
C GLY A 70 22.95 4.50 -3.14
N ALA A 71 21.71 4.04 -3.07
CA ALA A 71 21.08 3.34 -4.18
C ALA A 71 20.87 4.30 -5.35
N GLU A 72 21.31 3.90 -6.54
CA GLU A 72 20.92 4.58 -7.77
C GLU A 72 19.45 4.29 -8.08
N TRP A 73 18.73 5.33 -8.50
CA TRP A 73 17.34 5.17 -8.90
C TRP A 73 17.26 4.39 -10.23
N ASP A 74 16.79 3.16 -10.14
CA ASP A 74 16.54 2.29 -11.29
C ASP A 74 15.32 1.41 -10.99
N TRP A 75 14.18 1.80 -11.55
CA TRP A 75 12.91 1.09 -11.35
C TRP A 75 12.94 -0.36 -11.86
N SER A 76 13.84 -0.70 -12.78
CA SER A 76 13.94 -2.08 -13.29
C SER A 76 14.51 -3.07 -12.26
N LYS A 77 15.10 -2.57 -11.16
CA LYS A 77 15.62 -3.35 -10.04
C LYS A 77 14.60 -3.56 -8.92
N ALA A 78 13.39 -3.02 -9.07
CA ALA A 78 12.23 -3.21 -8.19
C ALA A 78 11.63 -4.62 -8.27
#